data_AF-A0A0J6SCL2-F1
#
_entry.id   AF-A0A0J6SCL2-F1
#
_cell.length_a   1.000
_cell.length_b   1.000
_cell.length_c   1.000
_cell.angle_alpha   90.00
_cell.angle_beta   90.00
_cell.angle_gamma   90.00
#
_symmetry.space_group_name_H-M   'P 1'
#
loop_
_entity.id
_entity.type
_entity.pdbx_description
1 polymer ?
#
loop_
_entity_poly.entity_id
_entity_poly.type
_entity_poly.pdbx_seq_one_letter_code
_entity_poly.pdbx_strand_id
1 'polypeptide(L)'
;MTDAPVPETRALLLRLLDAGVTAAHPRGCLVRHLPAVPAGRLVILGAGKAGASMAALAERHYRAQGVDPSRIAGLAVARHGYGEPAGVIEVVEAGHPVPDQAGIAATQRALDLAASAGPDDLVLVLLSGGGSANWIAPAGALTLSEKQGITRALLRSGAAIDEINCVRKHLSRIKGGRLAGAARNAGGILTLAISDVPRDDPAVIASGPTVPDPTTLADARAICARRGIPLPASAEALLNDPANESPKPGDPVFARSEFRIIARPVDAIEAAAAAAREAGYEPVLLGADLEGEAREVAAAHAALAREMASAGRKAALISGGELTVTIRGEGQGGPNQEYALALALALDGAPGIAALSADTDGTDGGRGEATDPAGAMIDPTTLARAAAAGLDAGASLGENDSTPFFDRIGDLVRPGPTRTNVNDLRIILVG
;
A
#
# COMPACT_ATOMS: atom_id res chain seq x y z
N MET A 1 38.22 -1.76 -14.40
CA MET A 1 36.90 -1.44 -13.82
C MET A 1 36.62 0.00 -14.17
N THR A 2 35.79 0.23 -15.17
CA THR A 2 35.34 1.57 -15.56
C THR A 2 33.98 1.79 -14.93
N ASP A 3 33.80 2.87 -14.18
CA ASP A 3 32.48 3.31 -13.73
C ASP A 3 31.53 3.34 -14.92
N ALA A 4 30.34 2.77 -14.74
CA ALA A 4 29.31 2.85 -15.77
C ALA A 4 28.92 4.32 -15.97
N PRO A 5 28.78 4.82 -17.20
CA PRO A 5 28.35 6.18 -17.46
C PRO A 5 26.97 6.44 -16.82
N VAL A 6 26.71 7.68 -16.38
CA VAL A 6 25.48 8.08 -15.66
C VAL A 6 24.18 7.54 -16.31
N PRO A 7 24.00 7.56 -17.65
CA PRO A 7 22.82 6.96 -18.28
C PRO A 7 22.63 5.45 -18.01
N GLU A 8 23.72 4.67 -17.95
CA GLU A 8 23.68 3.23 -17.68
C GLU A 8 23.34 2.95 -16.20
N THR A 9 23.89 3.74 -15.28
CA THR A 9 23.57 3.63 -13.84
C THR A 9 22.11 3.96 -13.56
N ARG A 10 21.57 5.00 -14.21
CA ARG A 10 20.15 5.36 -14.10
C ARG A 10 19.24 4.27 -14.67
N ALA A 11 19.59 3.70 -15.82
CA ALA A 11 18.85 2.58 -16.39
C ALA A 11 18.89 1.35 -15.47
N LEU A 12 20.01 1.09 -14.80
CA LEU A 12 20.10 0.03 -13.80
C LEU A 12 19.20 0.29 -12.60
N LEU A 13 19.21 1.49 -12.00
CA LEU A 13 18.31 1.85 -10.88
C LEU A 13 16.83 1.57 -11.22
N LEU A 14 16.39 1.94 -12.42
CA LEU A 14 15.03 1.67 -12.89
C LEU A 14 14.75 0.17 -13.05
N ARG A 15 15.71 -0.63 -13.55
CA ARG A 15 15.57 -2.09 -13.62
C ARG A 15 15.47 -2.74 -12.23
N LEU A 16 16.21 -2.22 -11.25
CA LEU A 16 16.15 -2.71 -9.87
C LEU A 16 14.82 -2.38 -9.21
N LEU A 17 14.28 -1.18 -9.44
CA LEU A 17 12.92 -0.81 -9.04
C LEU A 17 11.89 -1.74 -9.68
N ASP A 18 11.97 -1.95 -10.99
CA ASP A 18 11.05 -2.81 -11.74
C ASP A 18 11.07 -4.27 -11.25
N ALA A 19 12.24 -4.80 -10.90
CA ALA A 19 12.37 -6.12 -10.30
C ALA A 19 11.61 -6.21 -8.95
N GLY A 20 11.77 -5.20 -8.09
CA GLY A 20 11.05 -5.13 -6.80
C GLY A 20 9.54 -5.00 -6.98
N VAL A 21 9.08 -4.08 -7.84
CA VAL A 21 7.66 -3.88 -8.15
C VAL A 21 7.06 -5.15 -8.75
N THR A 22 7.75 -5.82 -9.67
CA THR A 22 7.28 -7.06 -10.32
C THR A 22 7.10 -8.21 -9.33
N ALA A 23 7.98 -8.34 -8.34
CA ALA A 23 7.87 -9.37 -7.31
C ALA A 23 6.60 -9.22 -6.45
N ALA A 24 6.20 -7.98 -6.19
CA ALA A 24 4.97 -7.67 -5.47
C ALA A 24 3.72 -7.62 -6.37
N HIS A 25 3.89 -7.32 -7.66
CA HIS A 25 2.79 -7.17 -8.61
C HIS A 25 2.01 -8.49 -8.78
N PRO A 26 0.67 -8.47 -8.92
CA PRO A 26 -0.13 -9.69 -9.02
C PRO A 26 0.34 -10.68 -10.10
N ARG A 27 0.89 -10.18 -11.21
CA ARG A 27 1.46 -11.02 -12.29
C ARG A 27 2.61 -11.91 -11.81
N GLY A 28 3.41 -11.46 -10.84
CA GLY A 28 4.55 -12.21 -10.29
C GLY A 28 4.17 -13.15 -9.15
N CYS A 29 3.08 -12.86 -8.42
CA CYS A 29 2.77 -13.57 -7.18
C CYS A 29 1.42 -14.31 -7.17
N LEU A 30 0.37 -13.82 -7.82
CA LEU A 30 -1.02 -14.27 -7.56
C LEU A 30 -1.33 -15.68 -8.06
N VAL A 31 -0.95 -16.01 -9.30
CA VAL A 31 -1.45 -17.19 -10.01
C VAL A 31 -1.20 -18.50 -9.26
N ARG A 32 -0.03 -18.66 -8.64
CA ARG A 32 0.34 -19.87 -7.89
C ARG A 32 -0.49 -20.10 -6.61
N HIS A 33 -1.19 -19.07 -6.14
CA HIS A 33 -2.02 -19.13 -4.94
C HIS A 33 -3.52 -19.18 -5.24
N LEU A 34 -3.91 -19.04 -6.52
CA LEU A 34 -5.31 -19.16 -6.92
C LEU A 34 -5.82 -20.57 -6.64
N PRO A 35 -6.99 -20.72 -5.99
CA PRO A 35 -7.56 -22.01 -5.67
C PRO A 35 -8.03 -22.74 -6.94
N ALA A 36 -8.26 -24.06 -6.80
CA ALA A 36 -8.96 -24.80 -7.84
C ALA A 36 -10.38 -24.27 -8.05
N VAL A 37 -10.92 -24.46 -9.26
CA VAL A 37 -12.29 -24.07 -9.58
C VAL A 37 -13.26 -24.85 -8.67
N PRO A 38 -14.16 -24.18 -7.92
CA PRO A 38 -15.13 -24.84 -7.06
C PRO A 38 -16.21 -25.58 -7.88
N ALA A 39 -17.10 -26.31 -7.23
CA ALA A 39 -18.25 -26.94 -7.90
C ALA A 39 -19.31 -25.90 -8.34
N GLY A 40 -19.51 -24.85 -7.53
CA GLY A 40 -20.43 -23.74 -7.76
C GLY A 40 -19.76 -22.53 -8.41
N ARG A 41 -20.04 -21.33 -7.93
CA ARG A 41 -19.52 -20.06 -8.43
C ARG A 41 -18.21 -19.67 -7.74
N LEU A 42 -17.40 -18.90 -8.46
CA LEU A 42 -16.33 -18.08 -7.90
C LEU A 42 -16.89 -16.68 -7.64
N VAL A 43 -16.94 -16.28 -6.37
CA VAL A 43 -17.30 -14.90 -5.97
C VAL A 43 -16.01 -14.16 -5.65
N ILE A 44 -15.55 -13.30 -6.55
CA ILE A 44 -14.26 -12.61 -6.46
C ILE A 44 -14.46 -11.18 -5.97
N LEU A 45 -13.91 -10.86 -4.81
CA LEU A 45 -14.05 -9.54 -4.17
C LEU A 45 -12.67 -8.90 -3.99
N GLY A 46 -12.42 -7.78 -4.67
CA GLY A 46 -11.13 -7.08 -4.66
C GLY A 46 -11.17 -5.72 -3.96
N ALA A 47 -10.14 -5.39 -3.19
CA ALA A 47 -9.95 -4.02 -2.68
C ALA A 47 -8.50 -3.66 -2.37
N GLY A 48 -8.23 -2.36 -2.44
CA GLY A 48 -6.93 -1.75 -2.20
C GLY A 48 -6.23 -1.36 -3.50
N LYS A 49 -5.02 -0.80 -3.37
CA LYS A 49 -4.17 -0.33 -4.47
C LYS A 49 -3.94 -1.40 -5.57
N ALA A 50 -3.97 -2.69 -5.23
CA ALA A 50 -3.86 -3.82 -6.16
C ALA A 50 -5.19 -4.57 -6.41
N GLY A 51 -6.30 -4.17 -5.78
CA GLY A 51 -7.55 -4.94 -5.80
C GLY A 51 -8.09 -5.19 -7.21
N ALA A 52 -8.06 -4.17 -8.08
CA ALA A 52 -8.51 -4.29 -9.46
C ALA A 52 -7.56 -5.13 -10.34
N SER A 53 -6.24 -4.97 -10.21
CA SER A 53 -5.26 -5.74 -10.99
C SER A 53 -5.24 -7.21 -10.57
N MET A 54 -5.41 -7.51 -9.28
CA MET A 54 -5.59 -8.88 -8.79
C MET A 54 -6.86 -9.50 -9.36
N ALA A 55 -7.99 -8.79 -9.33
CA ALA A 55 -9.26 -9.28 -9.87
C ALA A 55 -9.19 -9.54 -11.38
N ALA A 56 -8.61 -8.62 -12.14
CA ALA A 56 -8.42 -8.77 -13.59
C ALA A 56 -7.54 -9.97 -13.94
N LEU A 57 -6.48 -10.22 -13.18
CA LEU A 57 -5.62 -11.38 -13.37
C LEU A 57 -6.32 -12.69 -12.98
N ALA A 58 -7.05 -12.70 -11.86
CA ALA A 58 -7.81 -13.87 -11.43
C ALA A 58 -8.89 -14.25 -12.45
N GLU A 59 -9.66 -13.27 -12.95
CA GLU A 59 -10.67 -13.50 -13.99
C GLU A 59 -10.04 -14.13 -15.23
N ARG A 60 -8.99 -13.49 -15.78
CA ARG A 60 -8.30 -13.99 -16.98
C ARG A 60 -7.76 -15.40 -16.79
N HIS A 61 -7.23 -15.70 -15.60
CA HIS A 61 -6.74 -17.02 -15.26
C HIS A 61 -7.84 -18.08 -15.31
N TYR A 62 -8.99 -17.84 -14.67
CA TYR A 62 -10.10 -18.82 -14.68
C TYR A 62 -10.77 -18.94 -16.05
N ARG A 63 -10.87 -17.84 -16.80
CA ARG A 63 -11.34 -17.88 -18.20
C ARG A 63 -10.44 -18.75 -19.08
N ALA A 64 -9.12 -18.65 -18.91
CA ALA A 64 -8.15 -19.48 -19.63
C ALA A 64 -8.24 -20.97 -19.25
N GLN A 65 -8.73 -21.29 -18.05
CA GLN A 65 -9.05 -22.67 -17.64
C GLN A 65 -10.41 -23.17 -18.15
N GLY A 66 -11.16 -22.37 -18.92
CA GLY A 66 -12.46 -22.75 -19.48
C GLY A 66 -13.64 -22.57 -18.52
N VAL A 67 -13.48 -21.80 -17.44
CA VAL A 67 -14.61 -21.47 -16.55
C VAL A 67 -15.61 -20.58 -17.29
N ASP A 68 -16.87 -21.02 -17.34
CA ASP A 68 -17.98 -20.25 -17.91
C ASP A 68 -18.12 -18.90 -17.19
N PRO A 69 -18.29 -17.76 -17.90
CA PRO A 69 -18.36 -16.46 -17.24
C PRO A 69 -19.54 -16.34 -16.28
N SER A 70 -20.65 -17.08 -16.50
CA SER A 70 -21.80 -17.09 -15.59
C SER A 70 -21.49 -17.69 -14.22
N ARG A 71 -20.38 -18.43 -14.09
CA ARG A 71 -19.89 -18.98 -12.82
C ARG A 71 -18.92 -18.05 -12.10
N ILE A 72 -18.60 -16.88 -12.67
CA ILE A 72 -17.76 -15.86 -12.04
C ILE A 72 -18.63 -14.64 -11.75
N ALA A 73 -18.78 -14.32 -10.48
CA ALA A 73 -19.38 -13.07 -10.02
C ALA A 73 -18.31 -12.29 -9.24
N GLY A 74 -18.29 -10.97 -9.33
CA GLY A 74 -17.31 -10.23 -8.57
C GLY A 74 -17.42 -8.73 -8.64
N LEU A 75 -16.74 -8.09 -7.71
CA LEU A 75 -16.56 -6.66 -7.65
C LEU A 75 -15.17 -6.34 -7.11
N ALA A 76 -14.45 -5.44 -7.78
CA ALA A 76 -13.21 -4.88 -7.28
C ALA A 76 -13.33 -3.37 -7.09
N VAL A 77 -12.72 -2.85 -6.03
CA VAL A 77 -12.64 -1.40 -5.79
C VAL A 77 -11.20 -0.94 -5.94
N ALA A 78 -10.99 0.07 -6.79
CA ALA A 78 -9.72 0.77 -6.97
C ALA A 78 -9.85 2.24 -6.55
N ARG A 79 -8.72 2.93 -6.44
CA ARG A 79 -8.66 4.38 -6.34
C ARG A 79 -9.07 5.02 -7.68
N HIS A 80 -9.59 6.23 -7.65
CA HIS A 80 -9.80 7.06 -8.86
C HIS A 80 -8.53 7.13 -9.73
N GLY A 81 -8.63 6.76 -11.00
CA GLY A 81 -7.52 6.69 -11.96
C GLY A 81 -6.67 5.41 -11.92
N TYR A 82 -7.00 4.45 -11.04
CA TYR A 82 -6.27 3.19 -10.86
C TYR A 82 -7.05 1.95 -11.34
N GLY A 83 -8.22 2.13 -11.96
CA GLY A 83 -9.03 1.05 -12.50
C GLY A 83 -8.28 0.19 -13.51
N GLU A 84 -8.66 -1.09 -13.56
CA GLU A 84 -8.19 -2.06 -14.55
C GLU A 84 -9.38 -2.89 -15.03
N PRO A 85 -9.65 -2.99 -16.36
CA PRO A 85 -10.72 -3.84 -16.86
C PRO A 85 -10.52 -5.30 -16.42
N ALA A 86 -11.56 -5.90 -15.82
CA ALA A 86 -11.51 -7.23 -15.21
C ALA A 86 -12.55 -8.20 -15.80
N GLY A 87 -12.80 -8.12 -17.11
CA GLY A 87 -13.73 -9.00 -17.81
C GLY A 87 -15.15 -8.89 -17.26
N VAL A 88 -15.68 -9.98 -16.71
CA VAL A 88 -17.02 -10.01 -16.08
C VAL A 88 -17.06 -9.45 -14.65
N ILE A 89 -15.90 -9.22 -14.03
CA ILE A 89 -15.82 -8.60 -12.70
C ILE A 89 -15.98 -7.10 -12.87
N GLU A 90 -16.94 -6.52 -12.15
CA GLU A 90 -17.11 -5.07 -12.12
C GLU A 90 -15.96 -4.40 -11.37
N VAL A 91 -15.42 -3.32 -11.94
CA VAL A 91 -14.41 -2.49 -11.26
C VAL A 91 -14.97 -1.10 -11.01
N VAL A 92 -14.98 -0.72 -9.73
CA VAL A 92 -15.46 0.58 -9.26
C VAL A 92 -14.28 1.40 -8.77
N GLU A 93 -14.18 2.63 -9.23
CA GLU A 93 -13.23 3.60 -8.68
C GLU A 93 -13.87 4.38 -7.54
N ALA A 94 -13.15 4.53 -6.43
CA ALA A 94 -13.62 5.16 -5.21
C ALA A 94 -12.52 6.01 -4.54
N GLY A 95 -12.96 6.88 -3.63
CA GLY A 95 -12.11 7.83 -2.92
C GLY A 95 -11.04 7.15 -2.05
N HIS A 96 -9.80 7.62 -2.19
CA HIS A 96 -8.66 7.29 -1.34
C HIS A 96 -7.73 8.52 -1.29
N PRO A 97 -7.21 8.94 -0.12
CA PRO A 97 -7.38 8.32 1.20
C PRO A 97 -8.70 8.67 1.89
N VAL A 98 -9.46 9.64 1.35
CA VAL A 98 -10.74 10.06 1.91
C VAL A 98 -11.90 9.26 1.27
N PRO A 99 -12.68 8.52 2.08
CA PRO A 99 -13.87 7.80 1.63
C PRO A 99 -14.91 8.63 0.88
N ASP A 100 -15.56 8.05 -0.14
CA ASP A 100 -16.66 8.67 -0.88
C ASP A 100 -17.89 7.74 -1.03
N GLN A 101 -18.93 8.24 -1.72
CA GLN A 101 -20.18 7.51 -1.91
C GLN A 101 -20.03 6.31 -2.86
N ALA A 102 -19.11 6.37 -3.82
CA ALA A 102 -18.83 5.27 -4.74
C ALA A 102 -18.30 4.05 -3.97
N GLY A 103 -17.37 4.28 -3.03
CA GLY A 103 -16.87 3.25 -2.14
C GLY A 103 -17.95 2.62 -1.25
N ILE A 104 -18.92 3.40 -0.75
CA ILE A 104 -20.06 2.86 0.01
C ILE A 104 -20.93 1.93 -0.85
N ALA A 105 -21.33 2.41 -2.03
CA ALA A 105 -22.18 1.65 -2.95
C ALA A 105 -21.50 0.35 -3.40
N ALA A 106 -20.19 0.41 -3.69
CA ALA A 106 -19.40 -0.76 -4.04
C ALA A 106 -19.27 -1.76 -2.88
N THR A 107 -19.01 -1.27 -1.67
CA THR A 107 -18.87 -2.13 -0.48
C THR A 107 -20.18 -2.83 -0.12
N GLN A 108 -21.31 -2.13 -0.25
CA GLN A 108 -22.62 -2.74 -0.05
C GLN A 108 -22.84 -3.91 -1.02
N ARG A 109 -22.56 -3.72 -2.31
CA ARG A 109 -22.69 -4.79 -3.31
C ARG A 109 -21.70 -5.94 -3.09
N ALA A 110 -20.48 -5.66 -2.62
CA ALA A 110 -19.53 -6.69 -2.24
C ALA A 110 -20.05 -7.56 -1.08
N LEU A 111 -20.67 -6.94 -0.06
CA LEU A 111 -21.32 -7.66 1.04
C LEU A 111 -22.51 -8.49 0.56
N ASP A 112 -23.32 -7.96 -0.36
CA ASP A 112 -24.47 -8.69 -0.93
C ASP A 112 -24.01 -9.89 -1.77
N LEU A 113 -22.95 -9.73 -2.56
CA LEU A 113 -22.33 -10.83 -3.30
C LEU A 113 -21.80 -11.92 -2.36
N ALA A 114 -21.07 -11.54 -1.31
CA ALA A 114 -20.60 -12.48 -0.29
C ALA A 114 -21.76 -13.23 0.39
N ALA A 115 -22.83 -12.51 0.75
CA ALA A 115 -24.02 -13.09 1.37
C ALA A 115 -24.82 -14.02 0.44
N SER A 116 -24.73 -13.82 -0.87
CA SER A 116 -25.39 -14.66 -1.87
C SER A 116 -24.68 -15.99 -2.14
N ALA A 117 -23.47 -16.19 -1.63
CA ALA A 117 -22.68 -17.40 -1.87
C ALA A 117 -23.30 -18.62 -1.18
N GLY A 118 -23.40 -19.73 -1.91
CA GLY A 118 -23.92 -21.01 -1.44
C GLY A 118 -22.82 -22.01 -1.05
N PRO A 119 -23.20 -23.21 -0.57
CA PRO A 119 -22.26 -24.21 -0.04
C PRO A 119 -21.29 -24.79 -1.07
N ASP A 120 -21.59 -24.67 -2.36
CA ASP A 120 -20.71 -25.10 -3.46
C ASP A 120 -19.87 -23.94 -4.02
N ASP A 121 -20.12 -22.71 -3.57
CA ASP A 121 -19.43 -21.50 -4.02
C ASP A 121 -18.17 -21.25 -3.18
N LEU A 122 -17.18 -20.57 -3.78
CA LEU A 122 -16.00 -20.06 -3.10
C LEU A 122 -15.99 -18.54 -3.15
N VAL A 123 -15.83 -17.90 -1.99
CA VAL A 123 -15.57 -16.45 -1.92
C VAL A 123 -14.06 -16.22 -1.90
N LEU A 124 -13.52 -15.69 -3.00
CA LEU A 124 -12.12 -15.33 -3.14
C LEU A 124 -11.95 -13.83 -2.89
N VAL A 125 -11.31 -13.49 -1.77
CA VAL A 125 -11.04 -12.11 -1.36
C VAL A 125 -9.62 -11.73 -1.75
N LEU A 126 -9.46 -10.67 -2.55
CA LEU A 126 -8.19 -10.17 -3.07
C LEU A 126 -7.90 -8.82 -2.41
N LEU A 127 -6.93 -8.79 -1.50
CA LEU A 127 -6.65 -7.60 -0.68
C LEU A 127 -5.27 -7.04 -0.96
N SER A 128 -5.17 -5.73 -0.85
CA SER A 128 -3.90 -5.05 -0.63
C SER A 128 -4.08 -3.86 0.32
N GLY A 129 -2.96 -3.18 0.55
CA GLY A 129 -2.93 -1.80 1.04
C GLY A 129 -4.01 -0.88 0.49
N GLY A 130 -4.50 0.05 1.32
CA GLY A 130 -5.56 1.00 0.97
C GLY A 130 -7.00 0.44 1.07
N GLY A 131 -7.19 -0.88 1.24
CA GLY A 131 -8.52 -1.49 1.35
C GLY A 131 -9.38 -0.92 2.49
N SER A 132 -8.76 -0.45 3.58
CA SER A 132 -9.46 0.22 4.69
C SER A 132 -10.23 1.48 4.24
N ALA A 133 -9.68 2.23 3.28
CA ALA A 133 -10.25 3.45 2.75
C ALA A 133 -11.24 3.20 1.61
N ASN A 134 -11.04 2.17 0.78
CA ASN A 134 -11.95 1.86 -0.33
C ASN A 134 -13.17 1.00 0.06
N TRP A 135 -13.03 0.10 1.05
CA TRP A 135 -14.16 -0.68 1.57
C TRP A 135 -14.83 -0.01 2.77
N ILE A 136 -15.77 0.88 2.47
CA ILE A 136 -16.46 1.72 3.43
C ILE A 136 -17.87 1.19 3.62
N ALA A 137 -18.13 0.59 4.77
CA ALA A 137 -19.48 0.27 5.20
C ALA A 137 -19.67 0.73 6.65
N PRO A 138 -20.23 1.93 6.89
CA PRO A 138 -20.69 2.34 8.22
C PRO A 138 -21.72 1.34 8.77
N ALA A 139 -21.76 1.14 10.09
CA ALA A 139 -22.73 0.25 10.73
C ALA A 139 -24.02 0.97 11.13
N GLY A 140 -25.12 0.22 11.20
CA GLY A 140 -26.44 0.73 11.60
C GLY A 140 -26.83 2.03 10.89
N ALA A 141 -27.20 3.04 11.68
CA ALA A 141 -27.58 4.37 11.21
C ALA A 141 -26.41 5.36 11.06
N LEU A 142 -25.16 4.91 11.25
CA LEU A 142 -23.99 5.78 11.16
C LEU A 142 -23.81 6.30 9.73
N THR A 143 -23.73 7.61 9.58
CA THR A 143 -23.48 8.26 8.29
C THR A 143 -21.99 8.26 7.93
N LEU A 144 -21.67 8.48 6.66
CA LEU A 144 -20.28 8.65 6.20
C LEU A 144 -19.59 9.83 6.90
N SER A 145 -20.29 10.96 7.01
CA SER A 145 -19.76 12.18 7.63
C SER A 145 -19.41 11.97 9.10
N GLU A 146 -20.28 11.30 9.85
CA GLU A 146 -20.00 10.92 11.25
C GLU A 146 -18.78 10.01 11.37
N LYS A 147 -18.69 8.98 10.52
CA LYS A 147 -17.53 8.06 10.50
C LYS A 147 -16.22 8.78 10.17
N GLN A 148 -16.24 9.70 9.20
CA GLN A 148 -15.10 10.56 8.87
C GLN A 148 -14.74 11.50 10.04
N GLY A 149 -15.75 12.05 10.72
CA GLY A 149 -15.60 12.88 11.91
C GLY A 149 -14.85 12.17 13.04
N ILE A 150 -15.29 10.96 13.39
CA ILE A 150 -14.66 10.11 14.42
C ILE A 150 -13.22 9.78 14.04
N THR A 151 -12.98 9.41 12.77
CA THR A 151 -11.63 9.08 12.29
C THR A 151 -10.69 10.30 12.39
N ARG A 152 -11.15 11.49 12.00
CA ARG A 152 -10.38 12.74 12.13
C ARG A 152 -10.10 13.09 13.58
N ALA A 153 -11.08 12.90 14.47
CA ALA A 153 -10.90 13.16 15.90
C ALA A 153 -9.84 12.22 16.51
N LEU A 154 -9.87 10.93 16.17
CA LEU A 154 -8.86 9.96 16.62
C LEU A 154 -7.46 10.35 16.15
N LEU A 155 -7.28 10.67 14.86
CA LEU A 155 -6.00 11.11 14.31
C LEU A 155 -5.48 12.36 15.04
N ARG A 156 -6.33 13.37 15.24
CA ARG A 156 -5.96 14.61 15.96
C ARG A 156 -5.61 14.39 17.42
N SER A 157 -6.13 13.33 18.05
CA SER A 157 -5.81 12.98 19.44
C SER A 157 -4.47 12.27 19.61
N GLY A 158 -3.74 12.00 18.51
CA GLY A 158 -2.54 11.19 18.53
C GLY A 158 -2.83 9.74 18.94
N ALA A 159 -4.01 9.22 18.58
CA ALA A 159 -4.34 7.82 18.80
C ALA A 159 -3.41 6.93 17.97
N ALA A 160 -2.92 5.85 18.58
CA ALA A 160 -2.11 4.87 17.88
C ALA A 160 -2.96 4.11 16.84
N ILE A 161 -2.29 3.51 15.84
CA ILE A 161 -2.98 2.88 14.71
C ILE A 161 -3.87 1.70 15.14
N ASP A 162 -3.46 0.96 16.16
CA ASP A 162 -4.22 -0.13 16.78
C ASP A 162 -5.49 0.39 17.48
N GLU A 163 -5.41 1.52 18.19
CA GLU A 163 -6.58 2.19 18.81
C GLU A 163 -7.57 2.66 17.74
N ILE A 164 -7.06 3.28 16.66
CA ILE A 164 -7.89 3.72 15.53
C ILE A 164 -8.59 2.51 14.90
N ASN A 165 -7.85 1.42 14.66
CA ASN A 165 -8.40 0.22 14.05
C ASN A 165 -9.43 -0.46 14.95
N CYS A 166 -9.22 -0.51 16.27
CA CYS A 166 -10.20 -1.01 17.23
C CYS A 166 -11.55 -0.30 17.09
N VAL A 167 -11.57 1.04 17.17
CA VAL A 167 -12.81 1.82 17.02
C VAL A 167 -13.41 1.66 15.62
N ARG A 168 -12.56 1.70 14.59
CA ARG A 168 -12.98 1.58 13.18
C ARG A 168 -13.66 0.26 12.87
N LYS A 169 -13.19 -0.86 13.45
CA LYS A 169 -13.80 -2.18 13.29
C LYS A 169 -15.20 -2.19 13.90
N HIS A 170 -15.40 -1.65 15.10
CA HIS A 170 -16.68 -1.63 15.80
C HIS A 170 -17.73 -0.68 15.22
N LEU A 171 -17.32 0.22 14.32
CA LEU A 171 -18.19 1.14 13.59
C LEU A 171 -18.33 0.76 12.10
N SER A 172 -18.16 -0.53 11.76
CA SER A 172 -18.19 -0.99 10.37
C SER A 172 -18.94 -2.30 10.18
N ARG A 173 -19.58 -2.46 9.01
CA ARG A 173 -20.25 -3.71 8.60
C ARG A 173 -19.35 -4.71 7.87
N ILE A 174 -18.15 -4.31 7.44
CA ILE A 174 -17.26 -5.17 6.65
C ILE A 174 -15.95 -5.53 7.37
N LYS A 175 -15.47 -4.65 8.25
CA LYS A 175 -14.17 -4.79 8.95
C LYS A 175 -14.27 -5.71 10.17
N GLY A 176 -13.13 -6.22 10.62
CA GLY A 176 -13.03 -7.08 11.81
C GLY A 176 -13.82 -8.37 11.67
N GLY A 177 -13.53 -9.15 10.63
CA GLY A 177 -14.14 -10.46 10.38
C GLY A 177 -15.55 -10.44 9.80
N ARG A 178 -16.18 -9.27 9.66
CA ARG A 178 -17.59 -9.19 9.24
C ARG A 178 -17.83 -9.54 7.77
N LEU A 179 -16.82 -9.45 6.89
CA LEU A 179 -16.94 -9.99 5.53
C LEU A 179 -17.00 -11.53 5.55
N ALA A 180 -16.22 -12.18 6.41
CA ALA A 180 -16.39 -13.63 6.64
C ALA A 180 -17.78 -13.95 7.18
N GLY A 181 -18.31 -13.10 8.09
CA GLY A 181 -19.70 -13.17 8.58
C GLY A 181 -20.76 -13.09 7.49
N ALA A 182 -20.57 -12.22 6.50
CA ALA A 182 -21.44 -12.13 5.33
C ALA A 182 -21.35 -13.42 4.50
N ALA A 183 -20.15 -13.96 4.30
CA ALA A 183 -19.88 -15.16 3.52
C ALA A 183 -20.15 -16.51 4.25
N ARG A 184 -20.82 -16.51 5.40
CA ARG A 184 -20.96 -17.71 6.26
C ARG A 184 -21.62 -18.94 5.61
N ASN A 185 -22.37 -18.74 4.53
CA ASN A 185 -23.04 -19.81 3.80
C ASN A 185 -22.19 -20.40 2.67
N ALA A 186 -21.05 -19.78 2.35
CA ALA A 186 -20.16 -20.23 1.30
C ALA A 186 -19.53 -21.59 1.62
N GLY A 187 -19.14 -22.33 0.58
CA GLY A 187 -18.31 -23.53 0.71
C GLY A 187 -16.96 -23.23 1.36
N GLY A 188 -16.44 -22.02 1.13
CA GLY A 188 -15.30 -21.47 1.85
C GLY A 188 -15.06 -20.01 1.51
N ILE A 189 -14.15 -19.39 2.27
CA ILE A 189 -13.61 -18.06 1.99
C ILE A 189 -12.09 -18.13 2.02
N LEU A 190 -11.45 -17.69 0.94
CA LEU A 190 -9.99 -17.61 0.82
C LEU A 190 -9.60 -16.15 0.59
N THR A 191 -8.74 -15.63 1.45
CA THR A 191 -8.14 -14.30 1.27
C THR A 191 -6.72 -14.44 0.77
N LEU A 192 -6.40 -13.78 -0.34
CA LEU A 192 -5.05 -13.61 -0.85
C LEU A 192 -4.69 -12.13 -0.72
N ALA A 193 -3.66 -11.81 0.06
CA ALA A 193 -3.30 -10.45 0.42
C ALA A 193 -1.88 -10.08 -0.05
N ILE A 194 -1.74 -8.88 -0.59
CA ILE A 194 -0.46 -8.18 -0.73
C ILE A 194 -0.32 -7.25 0.48
N SER A 195 0.71 -7.47 1.29
CA SER A 195 0.93 -6.71 2.52
C SER A 195 1.73 -5.45 2.26
N ASP A 196 1.25 -4.34 2.81
CA ASP A 196 1.95 -3.06 2.92
C ASP A 196 1.98 -2.56 4.38
N VAL A 197 1.64 -3.42 5.33
CA VAL A 197 1.49 -3.04 6.74
C VAL A 197 2.64 -3.57 7.58
N PRO A 198 3.00 -2.89 8.69
CA PRO A 198 4.08 -3.34 9.56
C PRO A 198 3.88 -4.78 10.05
N ARG A 199 4.94 -5.59 9.96
CA ARG A 199 4.99 -7.00 10.41
C ARG A 199 3.97 -7.93 9.73
N ASP A 200 3.38 -7.50 8.61
CA ASP A 200 2.46 -8.32 7.82
C ASP A 200 1.25 -8.84 8.61
N ASP A 201 0.73 -8.09 9.60
CA ASP A 201 -0.39 -8.52 10.43
C ASP A 201 -1.73 -8.56 9.64
N PRO A 202 -2.33 -9.75 9.44
CA PRO A 202 -3.61 -9.89 8.74
C PRO A 202 -4.76 -9.05 9.33
N ALA A 203 -4.75 -8.80 10.64
CA ALA A 203 -5.79 -8.03 11.33
C ALA A 203 -5.70 -6.52 11.05
N VAL A 204 -4.58 -6.07 10.49
CA VAL A 204 -4.31 -4.67 10.11
C VAL A 204 -4.60 -4.46 8.63
N ILE A 205 -4.25 -5.41 7.75
CA ILE A 205 -4.51 -5.33 6.30
C ILE A 205 -6.00 -5.12 6.05
N ALA A 206 -6.35 -3.99 5.44
CA ALA A 206 -7.74 -3.56 5.21
C ALA A 206 -8.64 -3.57 6.47
N SER A 207 -8.06 -3.47 7.67
CA SER A 207 -8.73 -3.65 8.97
C SER A 207 -9.34 -5.05 9.18
N GLY A 208 -8.71 -6.07 8.58
CA GLY A 208 -9.00 -7.49 8.80
C GLY A 208 -10.45 -7.89 8.52
N PRO A 209 -10.99 -7.70 7.29
CA PRO A 209 -12.39 -7.98 7.00
C PRO A 209 -12.76 -9.48 7.07
N THR A 210 -11.78 -10.38 6.91
CA THR A 210 -11.95 -11.84 6.86
C THR A 210 -11.26 -12.59 7.99
N VAL A 211 -10.68 -11.87 8.95
CA VAL A 211 -9.94 -12.42 10.10
C VAL A 211 -10.62 -12.04 11.42
N PRO A 212 -10.46 -12.84 12.48
CA PRO A 212 -11.05 -12.54 13.78
C PRO A 212 -10.53 -11.22 14.36
N ASP A 213 -11.41 -10.52 15.08
CA ASP A 213 -11.06 -9.29 15.77
C ASP A 213 -10.97 -9.54 17.29
N PRO A 214 -9.76 -9.55 17.89
CA PRO A 214 -9.61 -9.79 19.31
C PRO A 214 -10.06 -8.61 20.18
N THR A 215 -10.22 -7.42 19.59
CA THR A 215 -10.71 -6.24 20.31
C THR A 215 -12.21 -6.32 20.54
N THR A 216 -12.72 -5.57 21.52
CA THR A 216 -14.12 -5.62 21.95
C THR A 216 -14.80 -4.26 21.86
N LEU A 217 -16.13 -4.24 21.94
CA LEU A 217 -16.89 -3.01 22.11
C LEU A 217 -16.45 -2.24 23.37
N ALA A 218 -16.02 -2.94 24.43
CA ALA A 218 -15.51 -2.32 25.64
C ALA A 218 -14.20 -1.56 25.41
N ASP A 219 -13.29 -2.15 24.63
CA ASP A 219 -12.03 -1.50 24.25
C ASP A 219 -12.29 -0.25 23.42
N ALA A 220 -13.19 -0.34 22.43
CA ALA A 220 -13.58 0.80 21.60
C ALA A 220 -14.16 1.95 22.44
N ARG A 221 -15.06 1.67 23.38
CA ARG A 221 -15.59 2.67 24.32
C ARG A 221 -14.49 3.28 25.20
N ALA A 222 -13.59 2.44 25.73
CA ALA A 222 -12.50 2.90 26.58
C ALA A 222 -11.51 3.80 25.83
N ILE A 223 -11.21 3.49 24.56
CA ILE A 223 -10.39 4.34 23.69
C ILE A 223 -11.07 5.68 23.46
N CYS A 224 -12.34 5.69 23.05
CA CYS A 224 -13.08 6.93 22.80
C CYS A 224 -13.14 7.82 24.05
N ALA A 225 -13.38 7.24 25.23
CA ALA A 225 -13.37 7.97 26.50
C ALA A 225 -11.98 8.52 26.85
N ARG A 226 -10.94 7.67 26.80
CA ARG A 226 -9.55 8.05 27.13
C ARG A 226 -9.01 9.16 26.21
N ARG A 227 -9.39 9.13 24.94
CA ARG A 227 -8.94 10.08 23.91
C ARG A 227 -9.87 11.30 23.74
N GLY A 228 -10.97 11.37 24.51
CA GLY A 228 -11.92 12.48 24.44
C GLY A 228 -12.62 12.61 23.08
N ILE A 229 -12.90 11.49 22.43
CA ILE A 229 -13.47 11.46 21.08
C ILE A 229 -14.98 11.76 21.15
N PRO A 230 -15.47 12.82 20.48
CA PRO A 230 -16.91 13.10 20.45
C PRO A 230 -17.61 12.04 19.61
N LEU A 231 -18.51 11.28 20.24
CA LEU A 231 -19.32 10.27 19.57
C LEU A 231 -20.72 10.83 19.25
N PRO A 232 -21.17 10.77 18.00
CA PRO A 232 -22.58 11.02 17.69
C PRO A 232 -23.45 9.90 18.28
N ALA A 233 -24.73 10.19 18.52
CA ALA A 233 -25.68 9.24 19.10
C ALA A 233 -25.77 7.92 18.33
N SER A 234 -25.62 7.96 17.00
CA SER A 234 -25.56 6.79 16.12
C SER A 234 -24.37 5.86 16.44
N ALA A 235 -23.19 6.43 16.72
CA ALA A 235 -22.00 5.68 17.12
C ALA A 235 -22.08 5.19 18.57
N GLU A 236 -22.59 6.01 19.49
CA GLU A 236 -22.81 5.59 20.88
C GLU A 236 -23.76 4.39 20.97
N ALA A 237 -24.87 4.43 20.23
CA ALA A 237 -25.81 3.32 20.17
C ALA A 237 -25.13 2.02 19.68
N LEU A 238 -24.33 2.10 18.61
CA LEU A 238 -23.56 0.97 18.09
C LEU A 238 -22.54 0.43 19.08
N LEU A 239 -21.83 1.30 19.79
CA LEU A 239 -20.83 0.88 20.77
C LEU A 239 -21.47 0.30 22.04
N ASN A 240 -22.74 0.61 22.32
CA ASN A 240 -23.47 0.10 23.49
C ASN A 240 -24.36 -1.11 23.17
N ASP A 241 -24.52 -1.50 21.89
CA ASP A 241 -25.29 -2.66 21.47
C ASP A 241 -24.42 -3.93 21.46
N PRO A 242 -24.68 -4.91 22.35
CA PRO A 242 -23.94 -6.18 22.36
C PRO A 242 -24.06 -6.97 21.05
N ALA A 243 -25.13 -6.78 20.27
CA ALA A 243 -25.32 -7.43 18.99
C ALA A 243 -24.39 -6.89 17.88
N ASN A 244 -23.73 -5.75 18.12
CA ASN A 244 -22.77 -5.14 17.19
C ASN A 244 -21.33 -5.63 17.43
N GLU A 245 -21.09 -6.57 18.34
CA GLU A 245 -19.75 -7.12 18.59
C GLU A 245 -19.17 -7.76 17.31
N SER A 246 -17.86 -7.61 17.09
CA SER A 246 -17.16 -8.24 15.96
C SER A 246 -16.93 -9.73 16.21
N PRO A 247 -16.93 -10.59 15.17
CA PRO A 247 -16.58 -12.00 15.31
C PRO A 247 -15.19 -12.20 15.97
N LYS A 248 -15.17 -13.04 17.01
CA LYS A 248 -14.01 -13.23 17.88
C LYS A 248 -13.15 -14.43 17.45
N PRO A 249 -11.90 -14.55 17.92
CA PRO A 249 -11.13 -15.77 17.77
C PRO A 249 -11.93 -16.99 18.27
N GLY A 250 -12.03 -18.04 17.45
CA GLY A 250 -12.82 -19.24 17.75
C GLY A 250 -14.28 -19.20 17.30
N ASP A 251 -14.76 -18.09 16.73
CA ASP A 251 -16.10 -18.01 16.15
C ASP A 251 -16.26 -19.00 14.97
N PRO A 252 -17.35 -19.81 14.91
CA PRO A 252 -17.61 -20.76 13.83
C PRO A 252 -17.60 -20.18 12.42
N VAL A 253 -17.82 -18.87 12.27
CA VAL A 253 -17.74 -18.17 10.98
C VAL A 253 -16.39 -18.37 10.28
N PHE A 254 -15.31 -18.59 11.05
CA PHE A 254 -13.97 -18.77 10.52
C PHE A 254 -13.61 -20.24 10.23
N ALA A 255 -14.51 -21.20 10.49
CA ALA A 255 -14.22 -22.63 10.33
C ALA A 255 -13.83 -23.03 8.90
N ARG A 256 -14.21 -22.23 7.89
CA ARG A 256 -13.87 -22.41 6.47
C ARG A 256 -13.20 -21.16 5.88
N SER A 257 -12.53 -20.39 6.74
CA SER A 257 -11.78 -19.20 6.34
C SER A 257 -10.30 -19.50 6.27
N GLU A 258 -9.67 -19.08 5.19
CA GLU A 258 -8.23 -19.12 5.02
C GLU A 258 -7.70 -17.74 4.62
N PHE A 259 -6.55 -17.37 5.14
CA PHE A 259 -5.86 -16.11 4.82
C PHE A 259 -4.41 -16.40 4.46
N ARG A 260 -3.97 -15.90 3.31
CA ARG A 260 -2.59 -16.05 2.82
C ARG A 260 -2.04 -14.70 2.40
N ILE A 261 -0.85 -14.36 2.88
CA ILE A 261 -0.07 -13.24 2.37
C ILE A 261 0.79 -13.78 1.23
N ILE A 262 0.61 -13.21 0.04
CA ILE A 262 1.21 -13.72 -1.20
C ILE A 262 2.37 -12.85 -1.70
N ALA A 263 2.49 -11.64 -1.17
CA ALA A 263 3.62 -10.73 -1.37
C ALA A 263 3.75 -9.78 -0.16
N ARG A 264 4.99 -9.45 0.18
CA ARG A 264 5.40 -8.61 1.31
C ARG A 264 6.48 -7.61 0.86
N PRO A 265 6.73 -6.53 1.62
CA PRO A 265 7.83 -5.60 1.36
C PRO A 265 9.20 -6.29 1.25
N VAL A 266 9.44 -7.32 2.08
CA VAL A 266 10.69 -8.10 2.03
C VAL A 266 10.91 -8.77 0.67
N ASP A 267 9.85 -9.23 0.01
CA ASP A 267 9.96 -9.94 -1.28
C ASP A 267 10.42 -8.98 -2.40
N ALA A 268 10.04 -7.70 -2.31
CA ALA A 268 10.46 -6.66 -3.26
C ALA A 268 11.93 -6.26 -3.09
N ILE A 269 12.40 -6.07 -1.86
CA ILE A 269 13.83 -5.75 -1.62
C ILE A 269 14.74 -6.94 -1.98
N GLU A 270 14.29 -8.19 -1.77
CA GLU A 270 15.04 -9.39 -2.16
C GLU A 270 15.15 -9.52 -3.68
N ALA A 271 14.07 -9.21 -4.41
CA ALA A 271 14.09 -9.20 -5.88
C ALA A 271 15.03 -8.10 -6.43
N ALA A 272 14.99 -6.89 -5.87
CA ALA A 272 15.93 -5.83 -6.21
C ALA A 272 17.38 -6.23 -5.90
N ALA A 273 17.62 -6.90 -4.76
CA ALA A 273 18.95 -7.39 -4.39
C ALA A 273 19.46 -8.50 -5.32
N ALA A 274 18.59 -9.39 -5.78
CA ALA A 274 18.94 -10.41 -6.77
C ALA A 274 19.37 -9.75 -8.09
N ALA A 275 18.58 -8.80 -8.60
CA ALA A 275 18.91 -8.05 -9.82
C ALA A 275 20.19 -7.21 -9.67
N ALA A 276 20.45 -6.65 -8.47
CA ALA A 276 21.69 -5.91 -8.20
C ALA A 276 22.91 -6.83 -8.21
N ARG A 277 22.78 -8.04 -7.64
CA ARG A 277 23.84 -9.07 -7.66
C ARG A 277 24.16 -9.51 -9.09
N GLU A 278 23.14 -9.69 -9.93
CA GLU A 278 23.32 -10.00 -11.36
C GLU A 278 24.04 -8.87 -12.11
N ALA A 279 23.81 -7.62 -11.72
CA ALA A 279 24.53 -6.45 -12.24
C ALA A 279 25.94 -6.26 -11.64
N GLY A 280 26.38 -7.17 -10.76
CA GLY A 280 27.72 -7.17 -10.16
C GLY A 280 27.90 -6.21 -8.99
N TYR A 281 26.80 -5.84 -8.30
CA TYR A 281 26.85 -5.10 -7.03
C TYR A 281 26.66 -6.07 -5.85
N GLU A 282 27.35 -5.82 -4.75
CA GLU A 282 27.08 -6.49 -3.48
C GLU A 282 25.80 -5.89 -2.85
N PRO A 283 24.70 -6.64 -2.72
CA PRO A 283 23.49 -6.11 -2.08
C PRO A 283 23.66 -6.02 -0.56
N VAL A 284 23.29 -4.88 0.01
CA VAL A 284 23.28 -4.59 1.44
C VAL A 284 21.85 -4.20 1.82
N LEU A 285 21.11 -5.15 2.40
CA LEU A 285 19.73 -4.93 2.81
C LEU A 285 19.69 -4.19 4.15
N LEU A 286 19.09 -3.00 4.19
CA LEU A 286 18.96 -2.20 5.41
C LEU A 286 17.65 -2.48 6.16
N GLY A 287 16.72 -3.22 5.55
CA GLY A 287 15.42 -3.60 6.11
C GLY A 287 14.25 -3.26 5.18
N ALA A 288 13.10 -3.88 5.41
CA ALA A 288 11.88 -3.68 4.63
C ALA A 288 10.83 -2.80 5.33
N ASP A 289 11.04 -2.49 6.62
CA ASP A 289 10.10 -1.81 7.50
C ASP A 289 10.72 -0.53 8.12
N LEU A 290 11.53 0.22 7.35
CA LEU A 290 12.10 1.46 7.87
C LEU A 290 11.01 2.52 8.02
N GLU A 291 10.94 3.09 9.22
CA GLU A 291 10.12 4.24 9.56
C GLU A 291 11.02 5.38 10.03
N GLY A 292 10.60 6.63 9.82
CA GLY A 292 11.35 7.80 10.27
C GLY A 292 11.09 9.03 9.42
N GLU A 293 11.78 10.12 9.76
CA GLU A 293 11.77 11.35 8.96
C GLU A 293 12.67 11.15 7.73
N ALA A 294 12.12 11.44 6.54
CA ALA A 294 12.77 11.18 5.25
C ALA A 294 14.19 11.76 5.19
N ARG A 295 14.39 12.97 5.73
CA ARG A 295 15.69 13.66 5.74
C ARG A 295 16.73 12.98 6.64
N GLU A 296 16.30 12.44 7.78
CA GLU A 296 17.19 11.81 8.75
C GLU A 296 17.68 10.46 8.23
N VAL A 297 16.77 9.65 7.68
CA VAL A 297 17.11 8.38 7.05
C VAL A 297 18.01 8.60 5.83
N ALA A 298 17.74 9.62 5.01
CA ALA A 298 18.61 10.00 3.90
C ALA A 298 20.04 10.33 4.34
N ALA A 299 20.21 11.10 5.42
CA ALA A 299 21.52 11.45 5.95
C ALA A 299 22.30 10.21 6.46
N ALA A 300 21.62 9.31 7.17
CA ALA A 300 22.21 8.06 7.64
C ALA A 300 22.66 7.16 6.47
N HIS A 301 21.82 7.03 5.44
CA HIS A 301 22.15 6.25 4.26
C HIS A 301 23.28 6.90 3.42
N ALA A 302 23.33 8.23 3.35
CA ALA A 302 24.43 8.95 2.71
C ALA A 302 25.78 8.64 3.36
N ALA A 303 25.82 8.64 4.69
CA ALA A 303 27.03 8.34 5.45
C ALA A 303 27.52 6.91 5.15
N LEU A 304 26.62 5.93 5.16
CA LEU A 304 26.95 4.54 4.85
C LEU A 304 27.41 4.37 3.39
N ALA A 305 26.77 5.04 2.44
CA ALA A 305 27.16 5.00 1.03
C ALA A 305 28.58 5.58 0.82
N ARG A 306 28.89 6.72 1.46
CA ARG A 306 30.23 7.33 1.45
C ARG A 306 31.28 6.42 2.09
N GLU A 307 30.95 5.76 3.20
CA GLU A 307 31.83 4.78 3.84
C GLU A 307 32.17 3.64 2.89
N MET A 308 31.17 3.04 2.23
CA MET A 308 31.39 1.97 1.26
C MET A 308 32.20 2.42 0.05
N ALA A 309 31.94 3.61 -0.48
CA ALA A 309 32.72 4.20 -1.57
C ALA A 309 34.19 4.39 -1.16
N SER A 310 34.43 4.90 0.05
CA SER A 310 35.79 5.10 0.59
C SER A 310 36.55 3.78 0.77
N ALA A 311 35.83 2.69 1.01
CA ALA A 311 36.38 1.34 1.10
C ALA A 311 36.56 0.67 -0.28
N GLY A 312 36.24 1.34 -1.39
CA GLY A 312 36.32 0.81 -2.75
C GLY A 312 35.33 -0.33 -3.01
N ARG A 313 34.21 -0.37 -2.28
CA ARG A 313 33.20 -1.43 -2.41
C ARG A 313 32.20 -1.06 -3.48
N LYS A 314 31.92 -2.02 -4.37
CA LYS A 314 30.81 -1.94 -5.32
C LYS A 314 29.55 -2.55 -4.71
N ALA A 315 28.66 -1.71 -4.19
CA ALA A 315 27.53 -2.14 -3.36
C ALA A 315 26.20 -1.50 -3.78
N ALA A 316 25.10 -2.21 -3.51
CA ALA A 316 23.74 -1.72 -3.66
C ALA A 316 23.07 -1.71 -2.29
N LEU A 317 22.91 -0.54 -1.69
CA LEU A 317 22.16 -0.39 -0.45
C LEU A 317 20.68 -0.36 -0.78
N ILE A 318 19.91 -1.27 -0.19
CA ILE A 318 18.49 -1.45 -0.53
C ILE A 318 17.68 -1.41 0.76
N SER A 319 16.63 -0.60 0.77
CA SER A 319 15.70 -0.51 1.89
C SER A 319 14.27 -0.31 1.42
N GLY A 320 13.32 -0.77 2.23
CA GLY A 320 11.90 -0.49 2.09
C GLY A 320 11.32 0.09 3.38
N GLY A 321 10.01 0.28 3.41
CA GLY A 321 9.27 0.85 4.54
C GLY A 321 8.49 2.09 4.13
N GLU A 322 8.06 2.90 5.08
CA GLU A 322 7.27 4.10 4.82
C GLU A 322 7.85 5.27 5.61
N LEU A 323 8.49 6.20 4.89
CA LEU A 323 9.04 7.41 5.51
C LEU A 323 7.98 8.49 5.63
N THR A 324 8.17 9.35 6.62
CA THR A 324 7.29 10.50 6.88
C THR A 324 8.02 11.80 6.58
N VAL A 325 7.24 12.84 6.33
CA VAL A 325 7.73 14.20 6.13
C VAL A 325 7.01 15.12 7.09
N THR A 326 7.77 15.84 7.91
CA THR A 326 7.26 16.98 8.66
C THR A 326 7.08 18.16 7.72
N ILE A 327 5.82 18.49 7.39
CA ILE A 327 5.49 19.64 6.54
C ILE A 327 5.80 20.96 7.26
N ARG A 328 6.67 21.77 6.65
CA ARG A 328 7.14 23.08 7.13
C ARG A 328 6.82 24.21 6.15
N GLY A 329 6.84 23.93 4.84
CA GLY A 329 6.51 24.87 3.78
C GLY A 329 5.17 24.56 3.09
N GLU A 330 4.91 25.29 2.00
CA GLU A 330 3.73 25.13 1.14
C GLU A 330 4.06 24.48 -0.22
N GLY A 331 5.27 23.93 -0.34
CA GLY A 331 5.75 23.25 -1.55
C GLY A 331 4.99 21.97 -1.88
N GLN A 332 5.32 21.42 -3.05
CA GLN A 332 4.79 20.14 -3.51
C GLN A 332 5.88 19.06 -3.48
N GLY A 333 5.56 17.91 -2.89
CA GLY A 333 6.49 16.80 -2.75
C GLY A 333 5.85 15.59 -2.10
N GLY A 334 6.67 14.56 -1.91
CA GLY A 334 6.37 13.35 -1.16
C GLY A 334 7.61 12.81 -0.41
N PRO A 335 7.43 11.84 0.50
CA PRO A 335 8.53 11.28 1.28
C PRO A 335 9.70 10.74 0.46
N ASN A 336 9.47 10.06 -0.66
CA ASN A 336 10.53 9.51 -1.50
C ASN A 336 11.30 10.61 -2.23
N GLN A 337 10.61 11.61 -2.76
CA GLN A 337 11.24 12.78 -3.37
C GLN A 337 12.02 13.59 -2.34
N GLU A 338 11.47 13.81 -1.15
CA GLU A 338 12.15 14.52 -0.08
C GLU A 338 13.40 13.76 0.41
N TYR A 339 13.30 12.44 0.57
CA TYR A 339 14.43 11.55 0.84
C TYR A 339 15.51 11.69 -0.24
N ALA A 340 15.13 11.64 -1.53
CA ALA A 340 16.08 11.77 -2.63
C ALA A 340 16.79 13.13 -2.63
N LEU A 341 16.07 14.21 -2.37
CA LEU A 341 16.65 15.56 -2.31
C LEU A 341 17.60 15.73 -1.11
N ALA A 342 17.19 15.24 0.06
CA ALA A 342 18.04 15.23 1.25
C ALA A 342 19.30 14.36 1.04
N LEU A 343 19.15 13.22 0.37
CA LEU A 343 20.27 12.34 0.04
C LEU A 343 21.25 13.02 -0.94
N ALA A 344 20.76 13.73 -1.95
CA ALA A 344 21.61 14.48 -2.88
C ALA A 344 22.43 15.56 -2.17
N LEU A 345 21.81 16.32 -1.26
CA LEU A 345 22.49 17.32 -0.42
C LEU A 345 23.54 16.66 0.48
N ALA A 346 23.21 15.54 1.12
CA ALA A 346 24.13 14.82 2.01
C ALA A 346 25.28 14.15 1.25
N LEU A 347 25.08 13.76 -0.02
CA LEU A 347 26.13 13.18 -0.88
C LEU A 347 26.98 14.24 -1.58
N ASP A 348 26.49 15.47 -1.75
CA ASP A 348 27.22 16.61 -2.31
C ASP A 348 28.01 16.27 -3.59
N GLY A 349 27.35 15.60 -4.53
CA GLY A 349 27.97 15.21 -5.81
C GLY A 349 29.06 14.14 -5.70
N ALA A 350 29.08 13.34 -4.63
CA ALA A 350 30.05 12.25 -4.46
C ALA A 350 30.12 11.35 -5.71
N PRO A 351 31.32 11.15 -6.29
CA PRO A 351 31.48 10.35 -7.51
C PRO A 351 31.15 8.88 -7.24
N GLY A 352 30.66 8.20 -8.27
CA GLY A 352 30.33 6.76 -8.20
C GLY A 352 29.06 6.44 -7.41
N ILE A 353 28.33 7.42 -6.86
CA ILE A 353 27.10 7.19 -6.11
C ILE A 353 25.88 7.72 -6.87
N ALA A 354 24.88 6.87 -7.06
CA ALA A 354 23.58 7.23 -7.62
C ALA A 354 22.48 6.52 -6.85
N ALA A 355 21.28 7.12 -6.79
CA ALA A 355 20.19 6.54 -6.03
C ALA A 355 18.82 6.77 -6.68
N LEU A 356 17.87 5.95 -6.27
CA LEU A 356 16.44 6.06 -6.58
C LEU A 356 15.66 5.81 -5.30
N SER A 357 14.62 6.59 -5.06
CA SER A 357 13.59 6.32 -4.06
C SER A 357 12.23 6.44 -4.74
N ALA A 358 11.37 5.44 -4.57
CA ALA A 358 10.01 5.51 -5.09
C ALA A 358 9.00 4.70 -4.27
N ASP A 359 7.76 5.17 -4.19
CA ASP A 359 6.61 4.40 -3.72
C ASP A 359 6.26 3.35 -4.80
N THR A 360 6.15 2.09 -4.37
CA THR A 360 5.88 0.98 -5.28
C THR A 360 4.47 1.02 -5.87
N ASP A 361 3.56 1.85 -5.37
CA ASP A 361 2.23 2.09 -5.97
C ASP A 361 2.24 3.00 -7.21
N GLY A 362 3.35 3.70 -7.43
CA GLY A 362 3.56 4.60 -8.55
C GLY A 362 3.33 6.08 -8.24
N THR A 363 2.99 6.45 -7.00
CA THR A 363 2.74 7.83 -6.58
C THR A 363 3.34 8.16 -5.21
N ASP A 364 4.08 9.26 -5.11
CA ASP A 364 4.74 9.74 -3.91
C ASP A 364 4.37 11.19 -3.65
N GLY A 365 3.53 11.42 -2.64
CA GLY A 365 3.02 12.74 -2.31
C GLY A 365 2.18 13.39 -3.42
N GLY A 366 2.00 14.71 -3.35
CA GLY A 366 1.17 15.46 -4.30
C GLY A 366 -0.33 15.48 -3.98
N ARG A 367 -1.17 15.68 -5.01
CA ARG A 367 -2.64 15.76 -4.89
C ARG A 367 -3.29 14.38 -4.79
N GLY A 368 -2.48 13.34 -4.95
CA GLY A 368 -2.93 11.97 -4.99
C GLY A 368 -3.57 11.61 -6.33
N GLU A 369 -3.05 12.17 -7.41
CA GLU A 369 -3.49 11.91 -8.78
C GLU A 369 -2.68 10.75 -9.37
N ALA A 370 -3.27 9.98 -10.29
CA ALA A 370 -2.58 8.88 -10.98
C ALA A 370 -1.37 9.32 -11.83
N THR A 371 -1.23 10.64 -12.05
CA THR A 371 -0.13 11.29 -12.77
C THR A 371 0.98 11.82 -11.87
N ASP A 372 0.81 11.74 -10.55
CA ASP A 372 1.85 12.12 -9.60
C ASP A 372 3.09 11.21 -9.80
N PRO A 373 4.31 11.74 -9.61
CA PRO A 373 5.51 10.92 -9.71
C PRO A 373 5.56 9.90 -8.56
N ALA A 374 6.18 8.76 -8.79
CA ALA A 374 6.43 7.74 -7.77
C ALA A 374 7.57 8.12 -6.82
N GLY A 375 8.39 9.11 -7.17
CA GLY A 375 9.63 9.40 -6.47
C GLY A 375 10.63 10.15 -7.35
N ALA A 376 11.92 10.03 -7.03
CA ALA A 376 12.99 10.70 -7.76
C ALA A 376 14.29 9.89 -7.82
N MET A 377 15.14 10.26 -8.77
CA MET A 377 16.48 9.71 -8.95
C MET A 377 17.53 10.80 -8.78
N ILE A 378 18.68 10.43 -8.22
CA ILE A 378 19.81 11.32 -8.06
C ILE A 378 21.09 10.67 -8.59
N ASP A 379 21.99 11.50 -9.08
CA ASP A 379 23.33 11.13 -9.54
C ASP A 379 24.33 12.23 -9.15
N PRO A 380 25.66 12.04 -9.38
CA PRO A 380 26.66 13.03 -8.96
C PRO A 380 26.49 14.41 -9.62
N THR A 381 25.70 14.51 -10.69
CA THR A 381 25.47 15.77 -11.42
C THR A 381 24.17 16.47 -11.00
N THR A 382 23.31 15.86 -10.18
CA THR A 382 22.00 16.40 -9.81
C THR A 382 22.08 17.84 -9.26
N LEU A 383 22.96 18.11 -8.28
CA LEU A 383 23.08 19.45 -7.69
C LEU A 383 23.63 20.48 -8.70
N ALA A 384 24.56 20.07 -9.56
CA ALA A 384 25.09 20.95 -10.61
C ALA A 384 24.03 21.29 -11.66
N ARG A 385 23.20 20.31 -12.07
CA ARG A 385 22.05 20.54 -12.97
C ARG A 385 21.02 21.47 -12.34
N ALA A 386 20.73 21.31 -11.05
CA ALA A 386 19.83 22.18 -10.31
C ALA A 386 20.33 23.62 -10.25
N ALA A 387 21.60 23.83 -9.89
CA ALA A 387 22.22 25.16 -9.86
C ALA A 387 22.21 25.83 -11.25
N ALA A 388 22.51 25.07 -12.32
CA ALA A 388 22.44 25.58 -13.69
C ALA A 388 21.00 25.95 -14.12
N ALA A 389 19.99 25.32 -13.53
CA ALA A 389 18.58 25.65 -13.72
C ALA A 389 18.07 26.78 -12.78
N GLY A 390 18.94 27.37 -11.96
CA GLY A 390 18.60 28.43 -11.01
C GLY A 390 17.84 27.94 -9.77
N LEU A 391 17.96 26.66 -9.42
CA LEU A 391 17.33 26.07 -8.25
C LEU A 391 18.29 25.96 -7.07
N ASP A 392 17.79 26.24 -5.88
CA ASP A 392 18.49 26.01 -4.61
C ASP A 392 17.91 24.75 -3.95
N ALA A 393 18.69 23.67 -3.92
CA ALA A 393 18.27 22.40 -3.36
C ALA A 393 17.97 22.47 -1.84
N GLY A 394 18.70 23.30 -1.10
CA GLY A 394 18.47 23.50 0.34
C GLY A 394 17.18 24.26 0.60
N ALA A 395 16.90 25.29 -0.19
CA ALA A 395 15.64 26.04 -0.14
C ALA A 395 14.45 25.17 -0.53
N SER A 396 14.54 24.42 -1.64
CA SER A 396 13.49 23.47 -2.05
C SER A 396 13.22 22.42 -0.98
N LEU A 397 14.26 21.88 -0.34
CA LEU A 397 14.07 20.98 0.79
C LEU A 397 13.43 21.69 1.99
N GLY A 398 13.84 22.92 2.31
CA GLY A 398 13.26 23.73 3.37
C GLY A 398 11.74 23.94 3.22
N GLU A 399 11.29 24.17 1.98
CA GLU A 399 9.89 24.46 1.63
C GLU A 399 9.05 23.21 1.32
N ASN A 400 9.60 22.00 1.47
CA ASN A 400 8.96 20.74 1.04
C ASN A 400 8.56 20.75 -0.45
N ASP A 401 9.39 21.38 -1.31
CA ASP A 401 9.11 21.61 -2.73
C ASP A 401 9.96 20.71 -3.65
N SER A 402 9.93 19.41 -3.41
CA SER A 402 10.76 18.43 -4.12
C SER A 402 10.22 18.09 -5.52
N THR A 403 8.90 18.11 -5.75
CA THR A 403 8.31 17.82 -7.07
C THR A 403 8.77 18.83 -8.13
N PRO A 404 8.61 20.16 -7.95
CA PRO A 404 9.03 21.11 -8.97
C PRO A 404 10.55 21.13 -9.16
N PHE A 405 11.32 20.87 -8.11
CA PHE A 405 12.78 20.73 -8.17
C PHE A 405 13.20 19.63 -9.14
N PHE A 406 12.71 18.40 -8.94
CA PHE A 406 13.10 17.26 -9.78
C PHE A 406 12.47 17.31 -11.16
N ASP A 407 11.27 17.87 -11.31
CA ASP A 407 10.62 18.04 -12.61
C ASP A 407 11.46 18.92 -13.54
N ARG A 408 11.95 20.06 -13.00
CA ARG A 408 12.76 21.02 -13.75
C ARG A 408 14.05 20.44 -14.30
N ILE A 409 14.65 19.48 -13.60
CA ILE A 409 15.92 18.85 -13.99
C ILE A 409 15.74 17.47 -14.63
N GLY A 410 14.49 16.99 -14.79
CA GLY A 410 14.17 15.73 -15.46
C GLY A 410 14.45 14.47 -14.65
N ASP A 411 14.40 14.56 -13.32
CA ASP A 411 14.84 13.50 -12.40
C ASP A 411 13.70 12.77 -11.66
N LEU A 412 12.44 13.09 -11.98
CA LEU A 412 11.27 12.40 -11.42
C LEU A 412 11.11 10.98 -11.99
N VAL A 413 10.69 10.06 -11.12
CA VAL A 413 10.31 8.69 -11.50
C VAL A 413 8.82 8.67 -11.77
N ARG A 414 8.41 8.45 -13.02
CA ARG A 414 7.00 8.53 -13.45
C ARG A 414 6.55 7.24 -14.17
N PRO A 415 6.43 6.11 -13.46
CA PRO A 415 6.00 4.84 -14.06
C PRO A 415 4.48 4.83 -14.37
N GLY A 416 3.73 5.79 -13.81
CA GLY A 416 2.27 5.72 -13.73
C GLY A 416 1.82 4.72 -12.66
N PRO A 417 0.50 4.46 -12.57
CA PRO A 417 -0.04 3.50 -11.60
C PRO A 417 0.54 2.10 -11.81
N THR A 418 1.32 1.62 -10.85
CA THR A 418 1.89 0.25 -10.91
C THR A 418 0.84 -0.81 -10.57
N ARG A 419 -0.25 -0.40 -9.89
CA ARG A 419 -1.35 -1.26 -9.45
C ARG A 419 -0.90 -2.41 -8.54
N THR A 420 0.12 -2.13 -7.73
CA THR A 420 0.54 -2.92 -6.57
C THR A 420 0.85 -1.97 -5.42
N ASN A 421 1.14 -2.47 -4.22
CA ASN A 421 1.77 -1.67 -3.17
C ASN A 421 2.43 -2.57 -2.13
N VAL A 422 3.71 -2.32 -1.87
CA VAL A 422 4.49 -2.87 -0.76
C VAL A 422 5.37 -1.78 -0.13
N ASN A 423 4.86 -0.54 -0.09
CA ASN A 423 5.49 0.69 0.40
C ASN A 423 6.65 1.17 -0.48
N ASP A 424 7.62 1.88 0.11
CA ASP A 424 8.74 2.46 -0.61
C ASP A 424 9.78 1.41 -1.00
N LEU A 425 10.46 1.64 -2.11
CA LEU A 425 11.71 0.98 -2.47
C LEU A 425 12.80 2.02 -2.74
N ARG A 426 13.85 1.97 -1.92
CA ARG A 426 15.03 2.84 -1.97
C ARG A 426 16.25 2.02 -2.35
N ILE A 427 16.98 2.50 -3.35
CA ILE A 427 18.18 1.84 -3.87
C ILE A 427 19.28 2.89 -4.02
N ILE A 428 20.44 2.64 -3.43
CA ILE A 428 21.66 3.44 -3.61
C ILE A 428 22.73 2.52 -4.22
N LEU A 429 23.21 2.86 -5.40
CA LEU A 429 24.34 2.20 -6.04
C LEU A 429 25.62 2.95 -5.70
N VAL A 430 26.63 2.20 -5.26
CA VAL A 430 28.00 2.65 -5.00
C VAL A 430 28.91 1.88 -5.97
N GLY A 431 29.56 2.62 -6.88
CA GLY A 431 30.32 2.13 -8.03
C GLY A 431 31.76 1.78 -7.76
#